data_AF-A0A519RGS0-F1
#
_entry.id   AF-A0A519RGS0-F1
#
_cell.length_a   1.000
_cell.length_b   1.000
_cell.length_c   1.000
_cell.angle_alpha   90.00
_cell.angle_beta   90.00
_cell.angle_gamma   90.00
#
_symmetry.space_group_name_H-M   'P 1'
#
loop_
_entity.id
_entity.type
_entity.pdbx_description
1 polymer ?
#
loop_
_entity_poly.entity_id
_entity_poly.type
_entity_poly.pdbx_seq_one_letter_code
_entity_poly.pdbx_strand_id
1 'polypeptide(L)'
;ANLFAAELLMPEEAIREDFKDGVSLPLLAQLKRKWKVSMISLLYRADDLGFLTPNQKRYLVQQFNQAKIRRREPVELDVAKEEPQLIRQMVIEYCQQEGLSLPAFTQILALELEDYLELYC
;
A
#
# COMPACT_ATOMS: atom_id res chain seq x y z
N ALA A 1 -6.89 -6.92 12.47
CA ALA A 1 -6.34 -6.94 11.10
C ALA A 1 -6.16 -5.53 10.54
N ASN A 2 -7.21 -4.69 10.50
CA ASN A 2 -7.14 -3.37 9.84
C ASN A 2 -6.10 -2.41 10.43
N LEU A 3 -5.90 -2.39 11.75
CA LEU A 3 -4.88 -1.53 12.38
C LEU A 3 -3.45 -1.89 11.95
N PHE A 4 -3.12 -3.18 11.91
CA PHE A 4 -1.81 -3.64 11.45
C PHE A 4 -1.56 -3.25 9.99
N ALA A 5 -2.54 -3.51 9.11
CA ALA A 5 -2.41 -3.15 7.69
C ALA A 5 -2.30 -1.63 7.50
N ALA A 6 -3.04 -0.84 8.30
CA ALA A 6 -2.95 0.62 8.26
C ALA A 6 -1.57 1.11 8.70
N GLU A 7 -0.99 0.56 9.76
CA GLU A 7 0.36 0.91 10.21
C GLU A 7 1.43 0.47 9.20
N LEU A 8 1.30 -0.73 8.63
CA LEU A 8 2.23 -1.26 7.64
C LEU A 8 2.23 -0.42 6.34
N LEU A 9 1.05 -0.06 5.85
CA LEU A 9 0.89 0.68 4.59
C LEU A 9 1.06 2.19 4.76
N MET A 10 0.69 2.72 5.91
CA MET A 10 0.65 4.16 6.21
C MET A 10 1.16 4.43 7.64
N PRO A 11 2.47 4.25 7.89
CA PRO A 11 3.04 4.41 9.23
C PRO A 11 2.73 5.78 9.83
N GLU A 12 2.36 5.81 11.10
CA GLU A 12 1.87 7.01 11.78
C GLU A 12 2.90 8.14 11.72
N GLU A 13 4.15 7.82 12.03
CA GLU A 13 5.27 8.77 12.03
C GLU A 13 5.45 9.48 10.68
N ALA A 14 5.15 8.79 9.58
CA ALA A 14 5.34 9.29 8.23
C ALA A 14 4.10 9.99 7.66
N ILE A 15 2.90 9.49 7.95
CA ILE A 15 1.65 10.05 7.40
C ILE A 15 1.10 11.24 8.18
N ARG A 16 1.48 11.41 9.46
CA ARG A 16 0.94 12.47 10.31
C ARG A 16 1.09 13.87 9.70
N GLU A 17 2.24 14.15 9.10
CA GLU A 17 2.52 15.44 8.45
C GLU A 17 1.64 15.71 7.22
N ASP A 18 1.13 14.66 6.57
CA ASP A 18 0.24 14.81 5.41
C ASP A 18 -1.15 15.30 5.82
N PHE A 19 -1.55 15.19 7.10
CA PHE A 19 -2.87 15.57 7.60
C PHE A 19 -2.90 16.87 8.41
N LYS A 20 -1.75 17.52 8.64
CA LYS A 20 -1.64 18.67 9.55
C LYS A 20 -2.51 19.87 9.16
N ASP A 21 -2.69 20.11 7.86
CA ASP A 21 -3.49 21.23 7.33
C ASP A 21 -4.98 20.87 7.17
N GLY A 22 -5.39 19.73 7.73
CA GLY A 22 -6.75 19.22 7.69
C GLY A 22 -6.99 18.21 6.58
N VAL A 23 -8.09 17.47 6.69
CA VAL A 23 -8.40 16.33 5.81
C VAL A 23 -9.57 16.68 4.90
N SER A 24 -9.34 16.60 3.59
CA SER A 24 -10.32 16.92 2.56
C SER A 24 -10.31 15.91 1.41
N LEU A 25 -11.41 15.83 0.65
CA LEU A 25 -11.49 14.90 -0.48
C LEU A 25 -10.36 15.11 -1.53
N PRO A 26 -9.99 16.35 -1.90
CA PRO A 26 -8.84 16.60 -2.79
C PRO A 26 -7.51 16.11 -2.20
N LEU A 27 -7.27 16.33 -0.90
CA LEU A 27 -6.06 15.84 -0.24
C LEU A 27 -5.99 14.31 -0.29
N LEU A 28 -7.09 13.61 0.00
CA LEU A 28 -7.14 12.15 -0.07
C LEU A 28 -6.82 11.64 -1.48
N ALA A 29 -7.27 12.34 -2.53
CA ALA A 29 -6.95 12.00 -3.92
C ALA A 29 -5.46 12.18 -4.24
N GLN A 30 -4.83 13.22 -3.69
CA GLN A 30 -3.38 13.43 -3.81
C GLN A 30 -2.60 12.34 -3.07
N LEU A 31 -2.97 12.07 -1.81
CA LEU A 31 -2.30 11.09 -0.96
C LEU A 31 -2.44 9.67 -1.46
N LYS A 32 -3.52 9.32 -2.16
CA LYS A 32 -3.66 8.03 -2.84
C LYS A 32 -2.48 7.71 -3.75
N ARG A 33 -1.95 8.69 -4.49
CA ARG A 33 -0.79 8.46 -5.38
C ARG A 33 0.51 8.26 -4.61
N LYS A 34 0.67 8.98 -3.48
CA LYS A 34 1.85 8.86 -2.60
C LYS A 34 1.86 7.51 -1.89
N TRP A 35 0.75 7.14 -1.27
CA TRP A 35 0.62 5.97 -0.40
C TRP A 35 0.14 4.71 -1.12
N LYS A 36 -0.30 4.84 -2.38
CA LYS A 36 -0.77 3.74 -3.24
C LYS A 36 -1.92 2.91 -2.64
N VAL A 37 -2.71 3.51 -1.75
CA VAL A 37 -3.90 2.92 -1.12
C VAL A 37 -5.18 3.61 -1.60
N SER A 38 -6.34 3.11 -1.19
CA SER A 38 -7.61 3.78 -1.47
C SER A 38 -7.75 5.09 -0.67
N MET A 39 -8.44 6.08 -1.23
CA MET A 39 -8.83 7.32 -0.55
C MET A 39 -9.68 7.03 0.70
N ILE A 40 -10.51 5.97 0.67
CA ILE A 40 -11.30 5.60 1.86
C ILE A 40 -10.41 5.02 2.97
N SER A 41 -9.36 4.26 2.64
CA SER A 41 -8.36 3.80 3.61
C SER A 41 -7.65 4.98 4.27
N LEU A 42 -7.27 6.00 3.49
CA LEU A 42 -6.67 7.23 3.99
C LEU A 42 -7.63 8.00 4.93
N LEU A 43 -8.91 8.06 4.58
CA LEU A 43 -9.93 8.68 5.44
C LEU A 43 -10.03 7.98 6.80
N TYR A 44 -10.06 6.63 6.80
CA TYR A 44 -10.10 5.87 8.06
C TYR A 44 -8.79 6.00 8.84
N ARG A 45 -7.64 6.04 8.17
CA ARG A 45 -6.35 6.28 8.83
C ARG A 45 -6.32 7.64 9.52
N ALA A 46 -6.81 8.69 8.86
CA ALA A 46 -6.91 10.00 9.48
C ALA A 46 -7.86 10.02 10.69
N ASP A 47 -8.97 9.28 10.63
CA ASP A 47 -9.90 9.12 11.76
C ASP A 47 -9.27 8.37 12.94
N ASP A 48 -8.58 7.25 12.66
CA ASP A 48 -7.89 6.45 13.67
C ASP A 48 -6.80 7.26 14.41
N LEU A 49 -6.15 8.19 13.70
CA LEU A 49 -5.13 9.09 14.25
C LEU A 49 -5.70 10.38 14.87
N GLY A 50 -7.03 10.56 14.88
CA GLY A 50 -7.68 11.69 15.53
C GLY A 50 -7.68 13.02 14.76
N PHE A 51 -7.39 13.00 13.44
CA PHE A 51 -7.45 14.20 12.58
C PHE A 51 -8.87 14.61 12.17
N LEU A 52 -9.86 13.79 12.50
CA LEU A 52 -11.25 14.00 12.11
C LEU A 52 -12.17 13.95 13.33
N THR A 53 -13.06 14.93 13.42
CA THR A 53 -14.24 14.81 14.27
C THR A 53 -15.26 13.85 13.63
N PRO A 54 -16.18 13.25 14.42
CA PRO A 54 -17.24 12.40 13.88
C PRO A 54 -18.11 13.11 12.82
N ASN A 55 -18.28 14.44 12.93
CA ASN A 55 -18.99 15.24 11.95
C ASN A 55 -18.22 15.36 10.62
N GLN A 56 -16.92 15.66 10.68
CA GLN A 56 -16.07 15.75 9.48
C GLN A 56 -16.00 14.40 8.75
N LYS A 57 -15.80 13.30 9.48
CA LYS A 57 -15.82 11.95 8.89
C LYS A 57 -17.15 11.68 8.17
N ARG A 58 -18.28 11.91 8.83
CA ARG A 58 -19.61 11.71 8.23
C ARG A 58 -19.80 12.54 6.98
N TYR A 59 -19.38 13.81 7.02
CA TYR A 59 -19.46 14.72 5.88
C TYR A 59 -18.60 14.25 4.69
N LEU A 60 -17.35 13.85 4.93
CA LEU A 60 -16.48 13.31 3.88
C LEU A 60 -17.08 12.03 3.29
N VAL A 61 -17.55 11.10 4.12
CA VAL A 61 -18.24 9.88 3.65
C VAL A 61 -19.47 10.21 2.78
N GLN A 62 -20.23 11.24 3.14
CA GLN A 62 -21.36 11.71 2.34
C GLN A 62 -20.88 12.23 0.97
N GLN A 63 -19.79 12.98 0.91
CA GLN A 63 -19.20 13.42 -0.36
C GLN A 63 -18.78 12.24 -1.24
N PHE A 64 -18.15 11.20 -0.67
CA PHE A 64 -17.82 9.96 -1.40
C PHE A 64 -19.05 9.32 -2.05
N ASN A 65 -20.18 9.30 -1.34
CA ASN A 65 -21.43 8.73 -1.83
C ASN A 65 -22.08 9.61 -2.91
N GLN A 66 -22.11 10.92 -2.71
CA GLN A 66 -22.65 11.89 -3.67
C GLN A 66 -21.88 11.87 -5.00
N ALA A 67 -20.56 11.83 -4.91
CA ALA A 67 -19.67 11.71 -6.08
C ALA A 67 -19.64 10.28 -6.66
N LYS A 68 -20.31 9.30 -6.02
CA LYS A 68 -20.34 7.87 -6.41
C LYS A 68 -18.96 7.19 -6.50
N ILE A 69 -17.95 7.75 -5.84
CA ILE A 69 -16.57 7.26 -5.87
C ILE A 69 -16.23 6.26 -4.76
N ARG A 70 -17.18 5.97 -3.85
CA ARG A 70 -16.95 5.03 -2.73
C ARG A 70 -16.65 3.60 -3.18
N ARG A 71 -17.29 3.14 -4.26
CA ARG A 71 -17.11 1.77 -4.78
C ARG A 71 -15.95 1.67 -5.78
N ARG A 72 -15.75 2.73 -6.56
CA ARG A 72 -14.68 2.85 -7.53
C ARG A 72 -14.24 4.30 -7.58
N GLU A 73 -12.98 4.52 -7.27
CA GLU A 73 -12.37 5.85 -7.33
C GLU A 73 -12.19 6.31 -8.78
N PRO A 74 -11.99 7.61 -9.03
CA PRO A 74 -11.73 8.13 -10.36
C PRO A 74 -10.55 7.42 -11.04
N VAL A 75 -10.72 7.07 -12.32
CA VAL A 75 -9.73 6.29 -13.10
C VAL A 75 -8.42 7.06 -13.25
N GLU A 76 -8.46 8.39 -13.22
CA GLU A 76 -7.29 9.26 -13.27
C GLU A 76 -6.39 9.13 -12.02
N LEU A 77 -6.88 8.47 -10.97
CA LEU A 77 -6.14 8.15 -9.76
C LEU A 77 -5.68 6.69 -9.70
N ASP A 78 -5.92 5.89 -10.74
CA ASP A 78 -5.48 4.50 -10.77
C ASP A 78 -3.95 4.43 -10.64
N VAL A 79 -3.51 3.59 -9.72
CA VAL A 79 -2.09 3.34 -9.44
C VAL A 79 -1.71 2.09 -10.20
N ALA A 80 -0.62 2.16 -10.98
CA ALA A 80 -0.10 1.00 -11.69
C ALA A 80 0.25 -0.12 -10.70
N LYS A 81 -0.01 -1.37 -11.10
CA LYS A 81 0.42 -2.53 -10.31
C LYS A 81 1.94 -2.52 -10.20
N GLU A 82 2.45 -2.78 -9.00
CA GLU A 82 3.87 -2.92 -8.78
C GLU A 82 4.33 -4.29 -9.26
N GLU A 83 5.47 -4.32 -9.94
CA GLU A 83 6.18 -5.54 -10.32
C GLU A 83 7.38 -5.67 -9.37
N PRO A 84 7.34 -6.57 -8.37
CA PRO A 84 8.38 -6.65 -7.35
C PRO A 84 9.70 -7.17 -7.94
N GLN A 85 10.70 -6.31 -8.06
CA GLN A 85 12.01 -6.68 -8.64
C GLN A 85 13.09 -6.93 -7.58
N LEU A 86 12.95 -6.36 -6.38
CA LEU A 86 14.03 -6.34 -5.38
C LEU A 86 14.40 -7.75 -4.88
N ILE A 87 13.41 -8.56 -4.52
CA ILE A 87 13.66 -9.93 -4.02
C ILE A 87 14.35 -10.76 -5.10
N ARG A 88 13.83 -10.70 -6.34
CA ARG A 88 14.43 -11.39 -7.48
C ARG A 88 15.89 -10.97 -7.68
N GLN A 89 16.17 -9.67 -7.63
CA GLN A 89 17.52 -9.16 -7.78
C GLN A 89 18.44 -9.62 -6.63
N MET A 90 17.99 -9.55 -5.38
CA MET A 90 18.73 -10.03 -4.21
C MET A 90 19.11 -11.51 -4.33
N VAL A 91 18.18 -12.36 -4.77
CA VAL A 91 18.45 -13.80 -4.94
C VAL A 91 19.47 -14.05 -6.06
N ILE A 92 19.35 -13.33 -7.19
CA ILE A 92 20.29 -13.45 -8.31
C ILE A 92 21.70 -13.03 -7.86
N GLU A 93 21.81 -11.89 -7.17
CA GLU A 93 23.08 -11.37 -6.67
C GLU A 93 23.72 -12.32 -5.65
N TYR A 94 22.94 -12.87 -4.72
CA TYR A 94 23.42 -13.85 -3.76
C TYR A 94 23.92 -15.14 -4.43
N CYS A 95 23.15 -15.68 -5.38
CA CYS A 95 23.56 -16.87 -6.14
C CYS A 95 24.87 -16.62 -6.89
N GLN A 96 25.08 -15.43 -7.46
CA GLN A 96 26.30 -15.08 -8.16
C GLN A 96 27.52 -14.99 -7.22
N GLN A 97 27.34 -14.40 -6.03
CA GLN A 97 28.42 -14.26 -5.04
C GLN A 97 28.90 -15.61 -4.51
N GLU A 98 27.96 -16.51 -4.23
CA GLU A 98 28.25 -17.83 -3.66
C GLU A 98 28.50 -18.92 -4.73
N GLY A 99 28.40 -18.57 -6.02
CA GLY A 99 28.53 -19.53 -7.12
C GLY A 99 27.44 -20.62 -7.12
N LEU A 100 26.27 -20.30 -6.58
CA LEU A 100 25.12 -21.20 -6.47
C LEU A 100 24.24 -21.15 -7.70
N SER A 101 23.67 -22.30 -8.07
CA SER A 101 22.59 -22.36 -9.05
C SER A 101 21.24 -22.11 -8.37
N LEU A 102 20.27 -21.59 -9.12
CA LEU A 102 18.93 -21.33 -8.58
C LEU A 102 18.26 -22.59 -7.96
N PRO A 103 18.35 -23.80 -8.57
CA PRO A 103 17.83 -25.01 -7.93
C PRO A 103 18.55 -25.38 -6.63
N ALA A 104 19.85 -25.12 -6.51
CA ALA A 104 20.58 -25.35 -5.26
C ALA A 104 20.15 -24.34 -4.19
N PHE A 105 19.89 -23.09 -4.57
CA PHE A 105 19.38 -22.07 -3.67
C PHE A 105 17.99 -22.41 -3.13
N THR A 106 17.06 -22.87 -3.97
CA THR A 106 15.72 -23.25 -3.50
C THR A 106 15.75 -24.44 -2.53
N GLN A 107 16.68 -25.38 -2.72
CA GLN A 107 16.91 -26.46 -1.75
C GLN A 107 17.36 -25.95 -0.38
N ILE A 108 18.20 -24.91 -0.31
CA ILE A 108 18.61 -24.29 0.96
C ILE A 108 17.42 -23.67 1.69
N LEU A 109 16.51 -23.03 0.94
CA LEU A 109 15.30 -22.43 1.49
C LEU A 109 14.18 -23.44 1.77
N ALA A 110 14.39 -24.72 1.45
CA ALA A 110 13.37 -25.76 1.49
C ALA A 110 12.10 -25.37 0.67
N LEU A 111 12.31 -24.77 -0.49
CA LEU A 111 11.27 -24.40 -1.45
C LEU A 111 11.36 -25.29 -2.70
N GLU A 112 10.21 -25.66 -3.25
CA GLU A 112 10.14 -26.23 -4.58
C GLU A 112 10.50 -25.18 -5.63
N LEU A 113 11.17 -25.60 -6.70
CA LEU A 113 11.62 -24.67 -7.75
C LEU A 113 10.43 -24.04 -8.50
N GLU A 114 9.36 -24.79 -8.69
CA GLU A 114 8.13 -24.32 -9.34
C GLU A 114 7.46 -23.22 -8.52
N ASP A 115 7.28 -23.44 -7.21
CA ASP A 115 6.73 -22.44 -6.29
C ASP A 115 7.56 -21.16 -6.25
N TYR A 116 8.89 -21.30 -6.29
CA TYR A 116 9.79 -20.15 -6.34
C TYR A 116 9.57 -19.31 -7.61
N LEU A 117 9.43 -19.97 -8.76
CA LEU A 117 9.22 -19.28 -10.04
C LEU A 117 7.85 -18.62 -10.09
N GLU A 118 6.81 -19.23 -9.55
CA GLU A 118 5.46 -18.64 -9.52
C GLU A 118 5.36 -17.41 -8.63
N LEU A 119 6.01 -17.44 -7.46
CA LEU A 119 5.86 -16.40 -6.43
C LEU A 119 6.86 -15.25 -6.56
N TYR A 120 8.03 -15.48 -7.17
CA TYR A 120 9.16 -14.56 -7.10
C TYR A 120 9.81 -14.22 -8.46
N CYS A 121 9.31 -14.72 -9.60
CA CYS A 121 9.89 -14.47 -10.93
C CYS A 121 8.87 -14.07 -11.99
#